data_AF-A0A9P1CIY8-F1
#
_entry.id   AF-A0A9P1CIY8-F1
#
_cell.length_a   1.000
_cell.length_b   1.000
_cell.length_c   1.000
_cell.angle_alpha   90.00
_cell.angle_beta   90.00
_cell.angle_gamma   90.00
#
_symmetry.space_group_name_H-M   'P 1'
#
loop_
_entity.id
_entity.type
_entity.pdbx_description
1 polymer ?
#
loop_
_entity_poly.entity_id
_entity_poly.type
_entity_poly.pdbx_seq_one_letter_code
_entity_poly.pdbx_strand_id
1 'polypeptide(L)'
;MFELAAFLKSRGEGSKASLQIRPTVLGPGVLAIVLSVSTFFIVIVAMFSYGWNRLDMMIVTCMAVLVLTYPAAAVFRDYFHSVQTLHDQLQNFRLANTKCYCCSVGHVTESGQPLPLCDRQILTKCIEIWFGSHQSFEDDARSLVLESFADQLGRHYFPYWLWLVATSPIFWVLLDITVDHIRLDHKERDRWPYWFISALGWWMGAVPSCAAAFFYSCKLFSAPRANKWNDRLMNLLVILVMLPIFACTFLMIEALFQWMMPLSPWLSATISSSSHIALAIIVWNGPAWIAKLRHGRAK
;
A
#
# COMPACT_ATOMS: atom_id res chain seq x y z
N MET A 1 10.67 -5.76 20.97
CA MET A 1 10.53 -4.45 21.67
C MET A 1 11.83 -4.00 22.31
N PHE A 2 12.39 -4.76 23.26
CA PHE A 2 13.66 -4.42 23.90
C PHE A 2 14.78 -4.11 22.89
N GLU A 3 15.01 -5.00 21.92
CA GLU A 3 16.03 -4.80 20.87
C GLU A 3 15.83 -3.52 20.06
N LEU A 4 14.58 -3.17 19.71
CA LEU A 4 14.29 -1.93 18.96
C LEU A 4 14.60 -0.69 19.80
N ALA A 5 14.15 -0.68 21.06
CA ALA A 5 14.41 0.44 21.96
C ALA A 5 15.91 0.57 22.26
N ALA A 6 16.61 -0.54 22.49
CA ALA A 6 18.05 -0.58 22.69
C ALA A 6 18.81 -0.09 21.44
N PHE A 7 18.40 -0.51 20.23
CA PHE A 7 18.96 -0.03 18.98
C PHE A 7 18.79 1.48 18.82
N LEU A 8 17.57 2.00 19.03
CA LEU A 8 17.29 3.44 18.96
C LEU A 8 18.11 4.22 19.99
N LYS A 9 18.25 3.70 21.22
CA LYS A 9 19.02 4.33 22.29
C LYS A 9 20.52 4.31 22.06
N SER A 10 21.06 3.25 21.46
CA SER A 10 22.50 3.13 21.18
C SER A 10 23.02 4.18 20.18
N ARG A 11 22.11 4.79 19.42
CA ARG A 11 22.40 5.93 18.54
C ARG A 11 22.44 7.17 19.41
N GLY A 12 23.63 7.68 19.71
CA GLY A 12 23.82 8.82 20.62
C GLY A 12 22.94 10.04 20.28
N GLU A 13 22.72 10.88 21.29
CA GLU A 13 21.88 12.08 21.18
C GLU A 13 22.29 12.93 19.96
N GLY A 14 21.34 13.19 19.06
CA GLY A 14 21.55 13.96 17.83
C GLY A 14 21.73 13.14 16.56
N SER A 15 21.95 11.82 16.65
CA SER A 15 21.93 10.96 15.47
C SER A 15 20.51 10.46 15.16
N LYS A 16 19.97 10.81 13.98
CA LYS A 16 18.68 10.25 13.53
C LYS A 16 18.85 8.76 13.28
N ALA A 17 18.34 7.94 14.18
CA ALA A 17 18.30 6.49 13.98
C ALA A 17 17.42 6.17 12.75
N SER A 18 18.03 5.66 11.69
CA SER A 18 17.31 5.15 10.51
C SER A 18 16.81 3.74 10.83
N LEU A 19 15.76 3.64 11.64
CA LEU A 19 15.00 2.40 11.77
C LEU A 19 14.17 2.24 10.50
N GLN A 20 14.32 1.14 9.75
CA GLN A 20 13.43 0.81 8.63
C GLN A 20 12.52 -0.35 9.02
N ILE A 21 11.23 -0.10 9.20
CA ILE A 21 10.22 -1.11 9.51
C ILE A 21 9.65 -1.61 8.18
N ARG A 22 9.92 -2.87 7.85
CA ARG A 22 9.42 -3.52 6.62
C ARG A 22 8.43 -4.61 6.99
N PRO A 23 7.11 -4.38 6.83
CA PRO A 23 6.12 -5.41 7.02
C PRO A 23 6.36 -6.57 6.05
N THR A 24 6.44 -7.79 6.58
CA THR A 24 6.66 -9.01 5.78
C THR A 24 5.51 -9.28 4.81
N VAL A 25 4.30 -8.81 5.13
CA VAL A 25 3.09 -8.92 4.30
C VAL A 25 3.18 -8.12 2.99
N LEU A 26 4.09 -7.12 2.90
CA LEU A 26 4.25 -6.34 1.68
C LEU A 26 4.71 -7.19 0.48
N GLY A 27 5.56 -8.20 0.70
CA GLY A 27 6.06 -9.07 -0.38
C GLY A 27 4.92 -9.79 -1.11
N PRO A 28 4.10 -10.59 -0.40
CA PRO A 28 2.90 -11.21 -0.97
C PRO A 28 1.93 -10.19 -1.58
N GLY A 29 1.77 -9.02 -0.98
CA GLY A 29 0.93 -7.94 -1.52
C GLY A 29 1.42 -7.42 -2.87
N VAL A 30 2.72 -7.16 -3.02
CA VAL A 30 3.35 -6.79 -4.30
C VAL A 30 3.12 -7.88 -5.34
N LEU A 31 3.36 -9.15 -4.98
CA LEU A 31 3.19 -10.27 -5.90
C LEU A 31 1.73 -10.40 -6.36
N ALA A 32 0.77 -10.25 -5.44
CA ALA A 32 -0.65 -10.26 -5.76
C ALA A 32 -1.01 -9.13 -6.74
N ILE A 33 -0.50 -7.91 -6.54
CA ILE A 33 -0.72 -6.78 -7.46
C ILE A 33 -0.15 -7.09 -8.84
N VAL A 34 1.12 -7.52 -8.93
CA VAL A 34 1.78 -7.83 -10.20
C VAL A 34 1.01 -8.89 -10.98
N LEU A 35 0.66 -10.01 -10.32
CA LEU A 35 -0.09 -11.09 -10.97
C LEU A 35 -1.48 -10.64 -11.42
N SER A 36 -2.18 -9.85 -10.60
CA SER A 36 -3.51 -9.34 -10.93
C SER A 36 -3.47 -8.41 -12.12
N VAL A 37 -2.51 -7.48 -12.14
CA VAL A 37 -2.32 -6.53 -13.23
C VAL A 37 -1.93 -7.24 -14.52
N SER A 38 -0.95 -8.15 -14.48
CA SER A 38 -0.53 -8.90 -15.66
C SER A 38 -1.68 -9.73 -16.23
N THR A 39 -2.42 -10.43 -15.37
CA THR A 39 -3.58 -11.23 -15.80
C THR A 39 -4.68 -10.34 -16.39
N PHE A 40 -4.94 -9.19 -15.78
CA PHE A 40 -5.90 -8.22 -16.28
C PHE A 40 -5.55 -7.75 -17.70
N PHE A 41 -4.29 -7.40 -17.95
CA PHE A 41 -3.87 -6.96 -19.29
C PHE A 41 -3.85 -8.10 -20.32
N ILE A 42 -3.53 -9.34 -19.92
CA ILE A 42 -3.70 -10.51 -20.79
C ILE A 42 -5.15 -10.66 -21.24
N VAL A 43 -6.10 -10.51 -20.32
CA VAL A 43 -7.54 -10.52 -20.64
C VAL A 43 -7.86 -9.40 -21.63
N ILE A 44 -7.47 -8.15 -21.34
CA ILE A 44 -7.73 -7.00 -22.21
C ILE A 44 -7.18 -7.23 -23.63
N VAL A 45 -5.93 -7.64 -23.76
CA VAL A 45 -5.30 -7.92 -25.07
C VAL A 45 -6.06 -9.01 -25.81
N ALA A 46 -6.41 -10.11 -25.14
CA ALA A 46 -7.19 -11.18 -25.75
C ALA A 46 -8.54 -10.67 -26.27
N MET A 47 -9.26 -9.86 -25.49
CA MET A 47 -10.55 -9.29 -25.90
C MET A 47 -10.44 -8.45 -27.18
N PHE A 48 -9.38 -7.63 -27.29
CA PHE A 48 -9.11 -6.87 -28.51
C PHE A 48 -8.79 -7.77 -29.70
N SER A 49 -7.98 -8.82 -29.51
CA SER A 49 -7.63 -9.76 -30.59
C SER A 49 -8.83 -10.52 -31.15
N TYR A 50 -9.84 -10.80 -30.33
CA TYR A 50 -11.06 -11.50 -30.77
C TYR A 50 -12.17 -10.55 -31.25
N GLY A 51 -11.94 -9.23 -31.28
CA GLY A 51 -12.91 -8.26 -31.81
C GLY A 51 -14.22 -8.17 -31.01
N TRP A 52 -14.15 -8.33 -29.68
CA TRP A 52 -15.33 -8.25 -28.83
C TRP A 52 -16.00 -6.88 -28.93
N ASN A 53 -17.34 -6.83 -28.79
CA ASN A 53 -18.03 -5.54 -28.75
C ASN A 53 -17.72 -4.81 -27.42
N ARG A 54 -17.97 -3.49 -27.39
CA ARG A 54 -17.63 -2.64 -26.23
C ARG A 54 -18.36 -3.02 -24.94
N LEU A 55 -19.61 -3.50 -25.05
CA LEU A 55 -20.40 -3.88 -23.88
C LEU A 55 -19.81 -5.12 -23.21
N ASP A 56 -19.49 -6.15 -24.01
CA ASP A 56 -18.90 -7.38 -23.50
C ASP A 56 -17.50 -7.12 -22.93
N MET A 57 -16.70 -6.26 -23.58
CA MET A 57 -15.42 -5.76 -23.05
C MET A 57 -15.58 -5.14 -21.67
N MET A 58 -16.55 -4.23 -21.49
CA MET A 58 -16.79 -3.58 -20.20
C MET A 58 -17.21 -4.59 -19.12
N ILE A 59 -18.14 -5.50 -19.43
CA ILE A 59 -18.64 -6.51 -18.49
C ILE A 59 -17.49 -7.42 -18.02
N VAL A 60 -16.73 -8.00 -18.95
CA VAL A 60 -15.60 -8.88 -18.61
C VAL A 60 -14.51 -8.11 -17.88
N THR A 61 -14.22 -6.87 -18.26
CA THR A 61 -13.24 -6.02 -17.57
C THR A 61 -13.64 -5.80 -16.11
N CYS A 62 -14.90 -5.44 -15.84
CA CYS A 62 -15.40 -5.28 -14.48
C CYS A 62 -15.33 -6.60 -13.68
N MET A 63 -15.68 -7.73 -14.30
CA MET A 63 -15.58 -9.05 -13.68
C MET A 63 -14.13 -9.44 -13.39
N ALA A 64 -13.20 -9.15 -14.31
CA ALA A 64 -11.78 -9.40 -14.14
C ALA A 64 -11.21 -8.54 -12.99
N VAL A 65 -11.54 -7.24 -12.93
CA VAL A 65 -11.18 -6.38 -11.79
C VAL A 65 -11.71 -6.98 -10.50
N LEU A 66 -12.96 -7.43 -10.46
CA LEU A 66 -13.57 -8.02 -9.27
C LEU A 66 -12.82 -9.26 -8.78
N VAL A 67 -12.55 -10.21 -9.67
CA VAL A 67 -11.90 -11.48 -9.31
C VAL A 67 -10.42 -11.28 -8.98
N LEU A 68 -9.70 -10.50 -9.80
CA LEU A 68 -8.25 -10.36 -9.68
C LEU A 68 -7.86 -9.47 -8.50
N THR A 69 -8.63 -8.43 -8.18
CA THR A 69 -8.29 -7.54 -7.05
C THR A 69 -8.73 -8.07 -5.69
N TYR A 70 -9.57 -9.11 -5.64
CA TYR A 70 -10.08 -9.66 -4.38
C TYR A 70 -8.99 -10.20 -3.44
N PRO A 71 -8.01 -11.00 -3.89
CA PRO A 71 -6.89 -11.43 -3.03
C PRO A 71 -6.08 -10.25 -2.48
N ALA A 72 -5.84 -9.23 -3.33
CA ALA A 72 -5.16 -8.02 -2.88
C ALA A 72 -5.95 -7.30 -1.79
N ALA A 73 -7.28 -7.18 -1.93
CA ALA A 73 -8.13 -6.55 -0.93
C ALA A 73 -8.04 -7.25 0.43
N ALA A 74 -8.08 -8.59 0.43
CA ALA A 74 -7.93 -9.39 1.64
C ALA A 74 -6.55 -9.16 2.31
N VAL A 75 -5.46 -9.28 1.54
CA VAL A 75 -4.09 -9.10 2.05
C VAL A 75 -3.87 -7.70 2.62
N PHE A 76 -4.34 -6.65 1.93
CA PHE A 76 -4.13 -5.28 2.39
C PHE A 76 -5.01 -4.91 3.58
N ARG A 77 -6.22 -5.47 3.71
CA ARG A 77 -7.05 -5.30 4.91
C ARG A 77 -6.40 -5.94 6.14
N ASP A 78 -5.91 -7.17 6.00
CA ASP A 78 -5.18 -7.87 7.06
C ASP A 78 -3.89 -7.14 7.45
N TYR A 79 -3.20 -6.56 6.46
CA TYR A 79 -2.06 -5.70 6.67
C TYR A 79 -2.42 -4.46 7.51
N PHE A 80 -3.44 -3.68 7.13
CA PHE A 80 -3.85 -2.51 7.90
C PHE A 80 -4.35 -2.86 9.29
N HIS A 81 -5.03 -3.99 9.43
CA HIS A 81 -5.43 -4.52 10.73
C HIS A 81 -4.21 -4.82 11.62
N SER A 82 -3.20 -5.48 11.05
CA SER A 82 -1.95 -5.81 11.76
C SER A 82 -1.18 -4.56 12.15
N VAL A 83 -1.15 -3.54 11.28
CA VAL A 83 -0.55 -2.24 11.57
C VAL A 83 -1.26 -1.55 12.73
N GLN A 84 -2.60 -1.54 12.74
CA GLN A 84 -3.38 -0.96 13.84
C GLN A 84 -3.17 -1.73 15.15
N THR A 85 -3.18 -3.06 15.09
CA THR A 85 -2.95 -3.92 16.27
C THR A 85 -1.57 -3.65 16.86
N LEU A 86 -0.54 -3.56 16.01
CA LEU A 86 0.82 -3.28 16.45
C LEU A 86 0.93 -1.87 17.03
N HIS A 87 0.29 -0.86 16.42
CA HIS A 87 0.20 0.49 16.97
C HIS A 87 -0.40 0.47 18.39
N ASP A 88 -1.52 -0.22 18.59
CA ASP A 88 -2.21 -0.30 19.88
C ASP A 88 -1.39 -1.08 20.93
N GLN A 89 -0.70 -2.14 20.51
CA GLN A 89 0.22 -2.89 21.37
C GLN A 89 1.43 -2.06 21.79
N LEU A 90 1.99 -1.26 20.89
CA LEU A 90 3.08 -0.34 21.17
C LEU A 90 2.62 0.75 22.15
N GLN A 91 1.47 1.37 21.89
CA GLN A 91 0.92 2.44 22.73
C GLN A 91 0.63 1.96 24.16
N ASN A 92 0.11 0.74 24.30
CA ASN A 92 -0.22 0.14 25.60
C ASN A 92 0.88 -0.77 26.15
N PHE A 93 2.10 -0.70 25.59
CA PHE A 93 3.20 -1.56 26.00
C PHE A 93 3.55 -1.32 27.48
N ARG A 94 3.64 -2.42 28.23
CA ARG A 94 4.11 -2.49 29.61
C ARG A 94 5.01 -3.70 29.75
N LEU A 95 6.19 -3.53 30.35
CA LEU A 95 7.16 -4.60 30.60
C LEU A 95 6.53 -5.69 31.48
N ALA A 96 5.71 -5.30 32.47
CA ALA A 96 4.99 -6.24 33.33
C ALA A 96 4.10 -7.21 32.54
N ASN A 97 3.45 -6.72 31.47
CA ASN A 97 2.51 -7.50 30.65
C ASN A 97 3.20 -8.40 29.63
N THR A 98 4.51 -8.27 29.42
CA THR A 98 5.25 -9.17 28.52
C THR A 98 5.24 -10.59 29.07
N LYS A 99 5.27 -11.59 28.20
CA LYS A 99 5.36 -13.01 28.59
C LYS A 99 6.71 -13.56 28.13
N CYS A 100 7.40 -14.25 29.03
CA CYS A 100 8.62 -15.00 28.72
C CYS A 100 8.28 -16.49 28.76
N TYR A 101 8.89 -17.28 27.89
CA TYR A 101 8.66 -18.73 27.84
C TYR A 101 8.94 -19.38 29.20
N CYS A 102 10.08 -19.05 29.82
CA CYS A 102 10.46 -19.54 31.14
C CYS A 102 9.38 -19.29 32.23
N CYS A 103 8.70 -18.14 32.21
CA CYS A 103 7.60 -17.84 33.14
C CYS A 103 6.33 -18.64 32.80
N SER A 104 6.04 -18.88 31.52
CA SER A 104 4.84 -19.62 31.09
C SER A 104 4.89 -21.11 31.42
N VAL A 105 6.09 -21.69 31.52
CA VAL A 105 6.30 -23.09 31.93
C VAL A 105 6.60 -23.24 33.42
N GLY A 106 6.41 -22.19 34.23
CA GLY A 106 6.65 -22.27 35.67
C GLY A 106 8.12 -22.46 36.06
N HIS A 107 9.06 -21.98 35.22
CA HIS A 107 10.51 -22.09 35.44
C HIS A 107 11.02 -23.54 35.53
N VAL A 108 10.46 -24.46 34.75
CA VAL A 108 11.00 -25.83 34.61
C VAL A 108 11.31 -26.19 33.14
N THR A 109 12.29 -27.07 32.93
CA THR A 109 12.64 -27.68 31.64
C THR A 109 11.62 -28.74 31.24
N GLU A 110 11.69 -29.24 30.00
CA GLU A 110 10.88 -30.39 29.55
C GLU A 110 11.13 -31.66 30.38
N SER A 111 12.31 -31.80 30.98
CA SER A 111 12.68 -32.88 31.90
C SER A 111 12.23 -32.66 33.35
N GLY A 112 11.52 -31.56 33.64
CA GLY A 112 11.04 -31.21 34.98
C GLY A 112 12.10 -30.61 35.91
N GLN A 113 13.30 -30.28 35.40
CA GLN A 113 14.35 -29.64 36.19
C GLN A 113 14.12 -28.13 36.28
N PRO A 114 14.43 -27.47 37.40
CA PRO A 114 14.27 -26.02 37.50
C PRO A 114 15.22 -25.30 36.53
N LEU A 115 14.70 -24.30 35.82
CA LEU A 115 15.49 -23.41 34.97
C LEU A 115 16.36 -22.51 35.87
N PRO A 116 17.68 -22.49 35.69
CA PRO A 116 18.60 -21.77 36.59
C PRO A 116 18.45 -20.25 36.48
N LEU A 117 17.93 -19.73 35.35
CA LEU A 117 17.80 -18.31 35.07
C LEU A 117 16.44 -18.02 34.44
N CYS A 118 15.87 -16.87 34.82
CA CYS A 118 14.64 -16.34 34.27
C CYS A 118 14.96 -15.20 33.29
N ASP A 119 14.59 -15.37 32.03
CA ASP A 119 14.80 -14.35 30.99
C ASP A 119 14.19 -12.99 31.38
N ARG A 120 13.04 -13.00 32.08
CA ARG A 120 12.43 -11.76 32.58
C ARG A 120 13.36 -11.04 33.55
N GLN A 121 13.98 -11.75 34.49
CA GLN A 121 14.88 -11.14 35.47
C GLN A 121 16.12 -10.56 34.77
N ILE A 122 16.68 -11.29 33.80
CA ILE A 122 17.81 -10.83 32.98
C ILE A 122 17.43 -9.55 32.24
N LEU A 123 16.33 -9.57 31.49
CA LEU A 123 15.87 -8.40 30.72
C LEU A 123 15.57 -7.20 31.62
N THR A 124 14.93 -7.42 32.76
CA THR A 124 14.64 -6.40 33.79
C THR A 124 15.93 -5.72 34.23
N LYS A 125 16.97 -6.51 34.57
CA LYS A 125 18.28 -5.97 34.96
C LYS A 125 19.00 -5.25 33.83
N CYS A 126 18.97 -5.79 32.61
CA CYS A 126 19.53 -5.09 31.44
C CYS A 126 18.82 -3.75 31.20
N ILE A 127 17.50 -3.71 31.35
CA ILE A 127 16.70 -2.48 31.22
C ILE A 127 17.09 -1.47 32.31
N GLU A 128 17.21 -1.88 33.57
CA GLU A 128 17.67 -1.00 34.65
C GLU A 128 19.05 -0.41 34.36
N ILE A 129 20.00 -1.23 33.86
CA ILE A 129 21.36 -0.76 33.53
C ILE A 129 21.36 0.22 32.35
N TRP A 130 20.61 -0.08 31.28
CA TRP A 130 20.65 0.69 30.03
C TRP A 130 19.72 1.90 30.05
N PHE A 131 18.59 1.80 30.74
CA PHE A 131 17.53 2.81 30.76
C PHE A 131 17.33 3.47 32.12
N GLY A 132 18.05 3.05 33.16
CA GLY A 132 17.95 3.58 34.52
C GLY A 132 16.70 3.12 35.27
N SER A 133 15.59 2.89 34.58
CA SER A 133 14.35 2.35 35.16
C SER A 133 13.46 1.68 34.11
N HIS A 134 12.53 0.83 34.56
CA HIS A 134 11.51 0.25 33.69
C HIS A 134 10.58 1.32 33.09
N GLN A 135 10.25 2.35 33.88
CA GLN A 135 9.37 3.42 33.43
C GLN A 135 9.99 4.22 32.29
N SER A 136 11.27 4.63 32.43
CA SER A 136 12.01 5.31 31.37
C SER A 136 12.10 4.46 30.12
N PHE A 137 12.38 3.16 30.25
CA PHE A 137 12.37 2.25 29.11
C PHE A 137 11.01 2.17 28.41
N GLU A 138 9.92 2.04 29.18
CA GLU A 138 8.59 1.97 28.60
C GLU A 138 8.19 3.27 27.91
N ASP A 139 8.56 4.42 28.47
CA ASP A 139 8.29 5.74 27.89
C ASP A 139 9.14 5.97 26.63
N ASP A 140 10.41 5.58 26.62
CA ASP A 140 11.29 5.60 25.45
C ASP A 140 10.77 4.65 24.35
N ALA A 141 10.38 3.43 24.73
CA ALA A 141 9.82 2.45 23.81
C ALA A 141 8.49 2.94 23.23
N ARG A 142 7.62 3.55 24.03
CA ARG A 142 6.33 4.09 23.59
C ARG A 142 6.46 5.34 22.74
N SER A 143 7.43 6.20 22.99
CA SER A 143 7.62 7.44 22.22
C SER A 143 8.40 7.18 20.94
N LEU A 144 9.63 6.67 21.05
CA LEU A 144 10.56 6.57 19.93
C LEU A 144 10.15 5.50 18.90
N VAL A 145 9.70 4.33 19.37
CA VAL A 145 9.29 3.25 18.46
C VAL A 145 7.96 3.60 17.79
N LEU A 146 7.00 4.16 18.55
CA LEU A 146 5.71 4.54 17.99
C LEU A 146 5.82 5.69 17.00
N GLU A 147 6.67 6.70 17.27
CA GLU A 147 6.92 7.79 16.33
C GLU A 147 7.56 7.24 15.04
N SER A 148 8.58 6.39 15.17
CA SER A 148 9.22 5.74 14.02
C SER A 148 8.23 4.90 13.21
N PHE A 149 7.32 4.19 13.90
CA PHE A 149 6.27 3.39 13.29
C PHE A 149 5.23 4.24 12.58
N ALA A 150 4.75 5.30 13.23
CA ALA A 150 3.76 6.23 12.67
C ALA A 150 4.32 7.00 11.45
N ASP A 151 5.59 7.37 11.47
CA ASP A 151 6.24 8.06 10.35
C ASP A 151 6.35 7.16 9.11
N GLN A 152 6.71 5.89 9.31
CA GLN A 152 6.95 4.94 8.21
C GLN A 152 5.69 4.26 7.68
N LEU A 153 4.80 3.82 8.58
CA LEU A 153 3.62 3.00 8.25
C LEU A 153 2.32 3.78 8.39
N GLY A 154 2.30 4.84 9.20
CA GLY A 154 1.11 5.67 9.42
C GLY A 154 0.84 6.67 8.29
N ARG A 155 1.88 7.18 7.62
CA ARG A 155 1.75 8.17 6.53
C ARG A 155 1.53 7.57 5.16
N HIS A 156 2.17 6.44 4.86
CA HIS A 156 2.13 5.83 3.55
C HIS A 156 1.60 4.40 3.65
N TYR A 157 0.40 4.20 3.11
CA TYR A 157 -0.25 2.89 3.05
C TYR A 157 0.62 1.84 2.35
N PHE A 158 1.25 2.28 1.26
CA PHE A 158 2.18 1.52 0.45
C PHE A 158 3.18 2.53 -0.13
N PRO A 159 4.48 2.23 -0.27
CA PRO A 159 5.41 3.16 -0.90
C PRO A 159 5.06 3.37 -2.38
N TYR A 160 4.98 4.63 -2.83
CA TYR A 160 4.61 4.97 -4.22
C TYR A 160 5.52 4.33 -5.26
N TRP A 161 6.84 4.33 -5.01
CA TRP A 161 7.79 3.69 -5.92
C TRP A 161 7.57 2.17 -6.03
N LEU A 162 7.21 1.51 -4.91
CA LEU A 162 6.95 0.08 -4.89
C LEU A 162 5.67 -0.22 -5.66
N TRP A 163 4.68 0.67 -5.61
CA TRP A 163 3.47 0.60 -6.43
C TRP A 163 3.80 0.69 -7.92
N LEU A 164 4.59 1.69 -8.32
CA LEU A 164 5.01 1.84 -9.72
C LEU A 164 5.75 0.61 -10.25
N VAL A 165 6.61 0.00 -9.43
CA VAL A 165 7.28 -1.25 -9.77
C VAL A 165 6.27 -2.40 -9.89
N ALA A 166 5.34 -2.52 -8.95
CA ALA A 166 4.32 -3.57 -8.98
C ALA A 166 3.36 -3.45 -10.18
N THR A 167 3.15 -2.23 -10.69
CA THR A 167 2.29 -1.95 -11.85
C THR A 167 3.07 -1.65 -13.12
N SER A 168 4.38 -1.90 -13.16
CA SER A 168 5.18 -1.70 -14.38
C SER A 168 4.72 -2.55 -15.58
N PRO A 169 4.10 -3.75 -15.42
CA PRO A 169 3.56 -4.47 -16.57
C PRO A 169 2.52 -3.67 -17.37
N ILE A 170 1.78 -2.76 -16.72
CA ILE A 170 0.86 -1.84 -17.40
C ILE A 170 1.61 -1.01 -18.43
N PHE A 171 2.70 -0.39 -17.99
CA PHE A 171 3.49 0.48 -18.83
C PHE A 171 4.09 -0.29 -20.01
N TRP A 172 4.60 -1.50 -19.77
CA TRP A 172 5.15 -2.34 -20.83
C TRP A 172 4.10 -2.73 -21.87
N VAL A 173 2.92 -3.17 -21.45
CA VAL A 173 1.83 -3.52 -22.39
C VAL A 173 1.39 -2.29 -23.21
N LEU A 174 1.29 -1.11 -22.58
CA LEU A 174 0.94 0.12 -23.28
C LEU A 174 2.04 0.54 -24.29
N LEU A 175 3.32 0.32 -23.95
CA LEU A 175 4.43 0.54 -24.88
C LEU A 175 4.39 -0.45 -26.06
N ASP A 176 4.10 -1.72 -25.81
CA ASP A 176 4.00 -2.73 -26.88
C ASP A 176 2.86 -2.39 -27.85
N ILE A 177 1.70 -1.99 -27.33
CA ILE A 177 0.57 -1.49 -28.14
C ILE A 177 0.99 -0.27 -28.95
N THR A 178 1.73 0.66 -28.33
CA THR A 178 2.23 1.87 -29.01
C THR A 178 3.17 1.51 -30.16
N VAL A 179 4.10 0.58 -29.94
CA VAL A 179 5.05 0.12 -30.96
C VAL A 179 4.33 -0.57 -32.12
N ASP A 180 3.29 -1.35 -31.84
CA ASP A 180 2.50 -2.02 -32.87
C ASP A 180 1.76 -1.03 -33.77
N HIS A 181 1.14 0.01 -33.18
CA HIS A 181 0.50 1.10 -33.94
C HIS A 181 1.48 1.83 -34.87
N ILE A 182 2.69 2.13 -34.37
CA ILE A 182 3.75 2.78 -35.15
C ILE A 182 4.23 1.91 -36.32
N ARG A 183 4.23 0.58 -36.14
CA ARG A 183 4.66 -0.39 -37.16
C ARG A 183 3.62 -0.57 -38.25
N LEU A 184 2.34 -0.67 -37.89
CA LEU A 184 1.26 -1.01 -38.81
C LEU A 184 0.73 0.19 -39.61
N ASP A 185 0.74 1.40 -39.05
CA ASP A 185 0.22 2.59 -39.73
C ASP A 185 1.25 3.71 -39.83
N HIS A 186 1.75 3.95 -41.05
CA HIS A 186 2.69 5.03 -41.34
C HIS A 186 2.15 6.42 -40.97
N LYS A 187 0.82 6.62 -41.00
CA LYS A 187 0.19 7.89 -40.62
C LYS A 187 0.18 8.11 -39.10
N GLU A 188 0.23 7.03 -38.33
CA GLU A 188 0.29 7.07 -36.86
C GLU A 188 1.72 7.26 -36.34
N ARG A 189 2.75 7.15 -37.20
CA ARG A 189 4.16 7.29 -36.79
C ARG A 189 4.42 8.63 -36.08
N ASP A 190 3.84 9.73 -36.56
CA ASP A 190 4.03 11.06 -35.95
C ASP A 190 3.29 11.23 -34.62
N ARG A 191 2.39 10.28 -34.27
CA ARG A 191 1.61 10.28 -33.03
C ARG A 191 2.25 9.45 -31.92
N TRP A 192 3.45 8.88 -32.11
CA TRP A 192 4.15 8.14 -31.06
C TRP A 192 4.32 8.93 -29.73
N PRO A 193 4.59 10.25 -29.72
CA PRO A 193 4.75 10.98 -28.46
C PRO A 193 3.44 11.04 -27.69
N TYR A 194 2.30 11.15 -28.40
CA TYR A 194 0.98 11.13 -27.81
C TYR A 194 0.74 9.81 -27.05
N TRP A 195 0.96 8.67 -27.73
CA TRP A 195 0.76 7.35 -27.13
C TRP A 195 1.68 7.10 -25.93
N PHE A 196 2.95 7.50 -26.04
CA PHE A 196 3.92 7.37 -24.96
C PHE A 196 3.55 8.22 -23.73
N ILE A 197 3.22 9.50 -23.94
CA ILE A 197 2.82 10.41 -22.85
C ILE A 197 1.53 9.90 -22.19
N SER A 198 0.55 9.47 -22.99
CA SER A 198 -0.70 8.87 -22.48
C SER A 198 -0.42 7.61 -21.65
N ALA A 199 0.50 6.74 -22.08
CA ALA A 199 0.90 5.56 -21.32
C ALA A 199 1.51 5.92 -19.96
N LEU A 200 2.36 6.95 -19.91
CA LEU A 200 2.89 7.49 -18.66
C LEU A 200 1.80 8.11 -17.78
N GLY A 201 0.86 8.88 -18.35
CA GLY A 201 -0.27 9.45 -17.63
C GLY A 201 -1.15 8.40 -16.97
N TRP A 202 -1.38 7.27 -17.67
CA TRP A 202 -2.08 6.12 -17.12
C TRP A 202 -1.31 5.47 -15.96
N TRP A 203 -0.05 5.11 -16.20
CA TRP A 203 0.76 4.35 -15.24
C TRP A 203 1.15 5.17 -14.00
N MET A 204 1.49 6.45 -14.16
CA MET A 204 1.94 7.33 -13.07
C MET A 204 0.83 8.19 -12.46
N GLY A 205 -0.30 8.34 -13.15
CA GLY A 205 -1.41 9.18 -12.70
C GLY A 205 -2.65 8.36 -12.35
N ALA A 206 -3.36 7.90 -13.37
CA ALA A 206 -4.66 7.25 -13.21
C ALA A 206 -4.62 6.01 -12.31
N VAL A 207 -3.65 5.11 -12.53
CA VAL A 207 -3.52 3.86 -11.77
C VAL A 207 -3.20 4.13 -10.29
N PRO A 208 -2.22 4.97 -9.91
CA PRO A 208 -1.99 5.35 -8.52
C PRO A 208 -3.17 6.05 -7.84
N SER A 209 -3.93 6.89 -8.55
CA SER A 209 -5.15 7.50 -8.00
C SER A 209 -6.19 6.45 -7.61
N CYS A 210 -6.42 5.46 -8.48
CA CYS A 210 -7.27 4.31 -8.15
C CYS A 210 -6.70 3.53 -6.95
N ALA A 211 -5.41 3.23 -6.97
CA ALA A 211 -4.75 2.49 -5.90
C ALA A 211 -4.89 3.17 -4.53
N ALA A 212 -4.77 4.50 -4.48
CA ALA A 212 -4.93 5.25 -3.25
C ALA A 212 -6.36 5.15 -2.69
N ALA A 213 -7.38 5.22 -3.54
CA ALA A 213 -8.76 4.99 -3.13
C ALA A 213 -8.97 3.54 -2.63
N PHE A 214 -8.32 2.57 -3.27
CA PHE A 214 -8.36 1.17 -2.87
C PHE A 214 -7.73 0.96 -1.49
N PHE A 215 -6.53 1.48 -1.26
CA PHE A 215 -5.85 1.38 0.04
C PHE A 215 -6.60 2.12 1.15
N TYR A 216 -7.16 3.30 0.84
CA TYR A 216 -8.00 4.02 1.78
C TYR A 216 -9.23 3.21 2.19
N SER A 217 -9.90 2.58 1.21
CA SER A 217 -11.04 1.72 1.47
C SER A 217 -10.64 0.48 2.29
N CYS A 218 -9.53 -0.17 1.96
CA CYS A 218 -8.99 -1.28 2.75
C CYS A 218 -8.75 -0.87 4.21
N LYS A 219 -8.16 0.31 4.43
CA LYS A 219 -7.93 0.82 5.79
C LYS A 219 -9.24 1.14 6.51
N LEU A 220 -10.20 1.75 5.82
CA LEU A 220 -11.50 2.09 6.42
C LEU A 220 -12.25 0.83 6.89
N PHE A 221 -12.12 -0.26 6.15
CA PHE A 221 -12.76 -1.54 6.44
C PHE A 221 -11.84 -2.58 7.11
N SER A 222 -10.71 -2.17 7.70
CA SER A 222 -9.75 -3.09 8.31
C SER A 222 -10.15 -3.61 9.69
N ALA A 223 -11.20 -3.03 10.32
CA ALA A 223 -11.64 -3.46 11.64
C ALA A 223 -12.05 -4.95 11.65
N PRO A 224 -11.62 -5.72 12.66
CA PRO A 224 -11.88 -7.15 12.71
C PRO A 224 -13.37 -7.40 12.90
N ARG A 225 -13.88 -8.44 12.24
CA ARG A 225 -15.28 -8.84 12.32
C ARG A 225 -15.39 -10.20 13.01
N ALA A 226 -16.38 -10.34 13.88
CA ALA A 226 -16.62 -11.60 14.60
C ALA A 226 -16.96 -12.77 13.65
N ASN A 227 -17.55 -12.48 12.49
CA ASN A 227 -17.96 -13.48 11.51
C ASN A 227 -17.09 -13.41 10.24
N LYS A 228 -16.57 -14.57 9.81
CA LYS A 228 -15.80 -14.75 8.56
C LYS A 228 -16.57 -14.32 7.31
N TRP A 229 -17.89 -14.47 7.29
CA TRP A 229 -18.73 -14.02 6.16
C TRP A 229 -18.77 -12.50 6.04
N ASN A 230 -18.89 -11.79 7.16
CA ASN A 230 -18.85 -10.34 7.16
C ASN A 230 -17.50 -9.84 6.67
N ASP A 231 -16.42 -10.53 7.02
CA ASP A 231 -15.09 -10.18 6.54
C ASP A 231 -14.93 -10.34 5.02
N ARG A 232 -15.44 -11.45 4.44
CA ARG A 232 -15.48 -11.64 2.98
C ARG A 232 -16.35 -10.59 2.29
N LEU A 233 -17.49 -10.23 2.87
CA LEU A 233 -18.36 -9.19 2.33
C LEU A 233 -17.68 -7.81 2.33
N MET A 234 -16.87 -7.50 3.35
CA MET A 234 -16.09 -6.27 3.38
C MET A 234 -15.01 -6.23 2.29
N ASN A 235 -14.40 -7.37 1.94
CA ASN A 235 -13.49 -7.44 0.78
C ASN A 235 -14.22 -7.09 -0.52
N LEU A 236 -15.42 -7.63 -0.72
CA LEU A 236 -16.26 -7.31 -1.88
C LEU A 236 -16.64 -5.82 -1.89
N LEU A 237 -17.02 -5.27 -0.73
CA LEU A 237 -17.39 -3.86 -0.62
C LEU A 237 -16.24 -2.92 -1.01
N VAL A 238 -15.00 -3.21 -0.60
CA VAL A 238 -13.82 -2.45 -1.02
C VAL A 238 -13.71 -2.38 -2.54
N ILE A 239 -13.92 -3.51 -3.21
CA ILE A 239 -13.80 -3.60 -4.67
C ILE A 239 -14.98 -2.91 -5.36
N LEU A 240 -16.19 -3.04 -4.81
CA LEU A 240 -17.38 -2.36 -5.33
C LEU A 240 -17.26 -0.84 -5.26
N VAL A 241 -16.60 -0.29 -4.23
CA VAL A 241 -16.28 1.15 -4.15
C VAL A 241 -15.27 1.56 -5.21
N MET A 242 -14.36 0.65 -5.58
CA MET A 242 -13.32 0.90 -6.58
C MET A 242 -13.81 0.87 -8.02
N LEU A 243 -14.79 0.02 -8.35
CA LEU A 243 -15.34 -0.11 -9.70
C LEU A 243 -15.85 1.22 -10.30
N PRO A 244 -16.68 2.04 -9.63
CA PRO A 244 -17.15 3.29 -10.20
C PRO A 244 -16.01 4.30 -10.38
N ILE A 245 -15.01 4.32 -9.49
CA ILE A 245 -13.83 5.18 -9.64
C ILE A 245 -13.07 4.78 -10.90
N PHE A 246 -12.78 3.49 -11.06
CA PHE A 246 -12.11 2.95 -12.22
C PHE A 246 -12.89 3.24 -13.52
N ALA A 247 -14.20 2.97 -13.52
CA ALA A 247 -15.07 3.24 -14.66
C ALA A 247 -15.12 4.73 -15.01
N CYS A 248 -15.24 5.61 -14.02
CA CYS A 248 -15.21 7.06 -14.23
C CYS A 248 -13.85 7.52 -14.78
N THR A 249 -12.73 7.02 -14.27
CA THR A 249 -11.40 7.34 -14.80
C THR A 249 -11.27 6.88 -16.25
N PHE A 250 -11.71 5.66 -16.57
CA PHE A 250 -11.72 5.13 -17.93
C PHE A 250 -12.58 5.97 -18.88
N LEU A 251 -13.83 6.24 -18.52
CA LEU A 251 -14.76 7.03 -19.32
C LEU A 251 -14.30 8.47 -19.49
N MET A 252 -13.74 9.09 -18.45
CA MET A 252 -13.19 10.44 -18.51
C MET A 252 -12.04 10.52 -19.51
N ILE A 253 -11.16 9.51 -19.53
CA ILE A 253 -10.02 9.48 -20.45
C ILE A 253 -10.49 9.28 -21.89
N GLU A 254 -11.43 8.36 -22.13
CA GLU A 254 -12.06 8.17 -23.44
C GLU A 254 -12.76 9.45 -23.93
N ALA A 255 -13.50 10.13 -23.05
CA ALA A 255 -14.18 11.38 -23.38
C ALA A 255 -13.19 12.51 -23.69
N LEU A 256 -12.13 12.67 -22.87
CA LEU A 256 -11.06 13.64 -23.12
C LEU A 256 -10.35 13.35 -24.44
N PHE A 257 -10.07 12.08 -24.73
CA PHE A 257 -9.48 11.68 -26.00
C PHE A 257 -10.35 12.08 -27.19
N GLN A 258 -11.64 11.75 -27.16
CA GLN A 258 -12.56 12.10 -28.24
C GLN A 258 -12.74 13.61 -28.40
N TRP A 259 -12.80 14.36 -27.29
CA TRP A 259 -13.01 15.80 -27.32
C TRP A 259 -11.78 16.58 -27.78
N MET A 260 -10.58 16.10 -27.44
CA MET A 260 -9.33 16.82 -27.71
C MET A 260 -8.63 16.38 -28.99
N MET A 261 -9.06 15.30 -29.64
CA MET A 261 -8.59 14.87 -30.97
C MET A 261 -8.53 15.98 -32.06
N PRO A 262 -9.41 17.00 -32.09
CA PRO A 262 -9.30 18.11 -33.04
C PRO A 262 -8.16 19.10 -32.71
N LEU A 263 -7.76 19.17 -31.43
CA LEU A 263 -6.61 19.94 -30.96
C LEU A 263 -5.35 19.08 -31.13
N SER A 264 -4.18 19.66 -31.31
CA SER A 264 -2.97 18.88 -31.64
C SER A 264 -2.79 17.66 -30.71
N PRO A 265 -2.57 16.44 -31.23
CA PRO A 265 -2.60 15.22 -30.44
C PRO A 265 -1.68 15.27 -29.23
N TRP A 266 -0.44 15.76 -29.40
CA TRP A 266 0.53 15.83 -28.31
C TRP A 266 0.11 16.80 -27.18
N LEU A 267 -0.53 17.93 -27.49
CA LEU A 267 -1.03 18.86 -26.48
C LEU A 267 -2.12 18.18 -25.66
N SER A 268 -2.96 17.37 -26.32
CA SER A 268 -4.02 16.64 -25.63
C SER A 268 -3.52 15.61 -24.63
N ALA A 269 -2.56 14.76 -25.04
CA ALA A 269 -1.91 13.82 -24.14
C ALA A 269 -1.20 14.51 -22.99
N THR A 270 -0.57 15.65 -23.25
CA THR A 270 0.17 16.39 -22.22
C THR A 270 -0.79 16.91 -21.15
N ILE A 271 -1.85 17.63 -21.55
CA ILE A 271 -2.85 18.16 -20.61
C ILE A 271 -3.50 17.03 -19.82
N SER A 272 -3.93 15.97 -20.50
CA SER A 272 -4.53 14.80 -19.85
C SER A 272 -3.56 14.18 -18.85
N SER A 273 -2.33 13.84 -19.25
CA SER A 273 -1.35 13.17 -18.39
C SER A 273 -0.93 14.04 -17.21
N SER A 274 -0.71 15.34 -17.41
CA SER A 274 -0.41 16.29 -16.34
C SER A 274 -1.54 16.38 -15.33
N SER A 275 -2.80 16.38 -15.78
CA SER A 275 -3.96 16.40 -14.86
C SER A 275 -4.05 15.14 -13.99
N HIS A 276 -3.78 13.96 -14.56
CA HIS A 276 -3.76 12.70 -13.83
C HIS A 276 -2.60 12.61 -12.83
N ILE A 277 -1.40 13.05 -13.24
CA ILE A 277 -0.24 13.10 -12.34
C ILE A 277 -0.51 14.07 -11.19
N ALA A 278 -1.08 15.24 -11.47
CA ALA A 278 -1.47 16.19 -10.43
C ALA A 278 -2.50 15.59 -9.46
N LEU A 279 -3.52 14.91 -9.99
CA LEU A 279 -4.53 14.20 -9.17
C LEU A 279 -3.88 13.10 -8.31
N ALA A 280 -2.99 12.29 -8.88
CA ALA A 280 -2.26 11.26 -8.15
C ALA A 280 -1.43 11.86 -7.00
N ILE A 281 -0.71 12.95 -7.26
CA ILE A 281 0.05 13.67 -6.22
C ILE A 281 -0.90 14.15 -5.11
N ILE A 282 -2.03 14.76 -5.47
CA ILE A 282 -3.01 15.26 -4.49
C ILE A 282 -3.61 14.12 -3.67
N VAL A 283 -4.06 13.04 -4.30
CA VAL A 283 -4.72 11.93 -3.61
C VAL A 283 -3.72 11.17 -2.74
N TRP A 284 -2.49 10.96 -3.21
CA TRP A 284 -1.47 10.22 -2.47
C TRP A 284 -0.89 11.00 -1.29
N ASN A 285 -0.73 12.33 -1.42
CA ASN A 285 -0.19 13.19 -0.36
C ASN A 285 -1.27 13.85 0.51
N GLY A 286 -2.53 13.85 0.05
CA GLY A 286 -3.67 14.48 0.72
C GLY A 286 -3.81 14.10 2.20
N PRO A 287 -3.73 12.82 2.59
CA PRO A 287 -3.79 12.42 3.99
C PRO A 287 -2.70 13.08 4.86
N ALA A 288 -1.48 13.18 4.34
CA ALA A 288 -0.37 13.81 5.05
C ALA A 288 -0.56 15.34 5.17
N TRP A 289 -1.09 15.99 4.13
CA TRP A 289 -1.43 17.42 4.18
C TRP A 289 -2.54 17.71 5.19
N ILE A 290 -3.60 16.90 5.20
CA ILE A 290 -4.71 17.03 6.16
C ILE A 290 -4.20 16.85 7.60
N ALA A 291 -3.33 15.86 7.84
CA ALA A 291 -2.73 15.64 9.15
C ALA A 291 -1.90 16.84 9.62
N LYS A 292 -1.05 17.40 8.74
CA LYS A 292 -0.27 18.63 9.04
C LYS A 292 -1.17 19.82 9.37
N LEU A 293 -2.25 20.02 8.61
CA LEU A 293 -3.21 21.12 8.85
C LEU A 293 -3.95 20.98 10.18
N ARG A 294 -4.26 19.75 10.63
CA ARG A 294 -4.88 19.50 11.94
C ARG A 294 -3.93 19.82 13.09
N HIS A 295 -2.66 19.43 12.99
CA HIS A 295 -1.66 19.73 14.02
C HIS A 295 -1.30 21.22 14.10
N GLY A 296 -1.32 21.94 12.97
CA GLY A 296 -1.02 23.38 12.94
C GLY A 296 -2.05 24.27 13.64
N ARG A 297 -3.31 23.83 13.79
CA ARG A 297 -4.37 24.58 14.51
C ARG A 297 -4.38 24.33 16.02
N ALA A 298 -3.62 23.35 16.50
CA ALA A 298 -3.58 22.98 17.92
C ALA A 298 -2.45 23.70 18.69
N LYS A 299 -1.72 24.61 18.03
CA LYS A 299 -0.71 25.49 18.62
C LYS A 299 -1.22 26.92 18.56
#